data_AF-A0A2A8ZTC5-F1
#
_entry.id   AF-A0A2A8ZTC5-F1
#
_cell.length_a   1.000
_cell.length_b   1.000
_cell.length_c   1.000
_cell.angle_alpha   90.00
_cell.angle_beta   90.00
_cell.angle_gamma   90.00
#
_symmetry.space_group_name_H-M   'P 1'
#
loop_
_entity.id
_entity.type
_entity.pdbx_description
1 polymer ?
#
loop_
_entity_poly.entity_id
_entity_poly.type
_entity_poly.pdbx_seq_one_letter_code
_entity_poly.pdbx_strand_id
1 'polypeptide(L)' 'MEETHSKWKNGEIAAIMFMTMLELKENTFYKIMKEYEEAK' A
#
# COMPACT_ATOMS: atom_id res chain seq x y z
N MET A 1 1.10 -6.17 6.62
CA MET A 1 0.50 -5.45 5.47
C MET A 1 -0.97 -5.11 5.68
N GLU A 2 -1.80 -5.99 6.27
CA GLU A 2 -3.25 -5.72 6.43
C GLU A 2 -3.59 -4.45 7.24
N GLU A 3 -2.90 -4.18 8.34
CA GLU A 3 -3.19 -2.99 9.17
C GLU A 3 -2.87 -1.69 8.41
N THR A 4 -1.69 -1.61 7.80
CA THR A 4 -1.24 -0.43 7.04
C THR A 4 -2.04 -0.24 5.75
N HIS A 5 -2.41 -1.34 5.09
CA HIS A 5 -3.31 -1.32 3.94
C HIS A 5 -4.69 -0.76 4.32
N SER A 6 -5.25 -1.19 5.45
CA SER A 6 -6.53 -0.69 5.93
C SER A 6 -6.48 0.81 6.25
N LYS A 7 -5.43 1.27 6.95
CA LYS A 7 -5.20 2.70 7.22
C LYS A 7 -5.09 3.52 5.95
N TRP A 8 -4.38 3.02 4.93
CA TRP A 8 -4.26 3.69 3.63
C TRP A 8 -5.61 3.73 2.89
N LYS A 9 -6.34 2.61 2.86
CA LYS A 9 -7.65 2.50 2.20
C LYS A 9 -8.70 3.40 2.85
N ASN A 10 -8.62 3.59 4.16
CA ASN A 10 -9.46 4.49 4.93
C ASN A 10 -9.04 5.97 4.83
N GLY A 11 -7.90 6.27 4.18
CA GLY A 11 -7.35 7.62 4.07
C GLY A 11 -6.68 8.13 5.35
N GLU A 12 -6.43 7.27 6.34
CA GLU A 12 -5.73 7.61 7.59
C GLU A 12 -4.23 7.87 7.36
N ILE A 13 -3.66 7.27 6.32
CA ILE A 13 -2.29 7.54 5.86
C ILE A 13 -2.25 7.76 4.34
N ALA A 14 -1.35 8.64 3.90
CA ALA A 14 -1.13 8.85 2.47
C ALA A 14 -0.38 7.66 1.83
N ALA A 15 -0.60 7.43 0.53
CA ALA A 15 0.14 6.45 -0.25
C ALA A 15 1.66 6.66 -0.14
N ILE A 16 2.10 7.92 -0.07
CA ILE A 16 3.51 8.31 0.13
C ILE A 16 4.07 7.77 1.46
N MET A 17 3.31 7.88 2.56
CA MET A 17 3.73 7.35 3.85
C MET A 17 3.78 5.82 3.82
N PHE A 18 2.79 5.20 3.17
CA PHE A 18 2.74 3.75 3.06
C PHE A 18 3.90 3.18 2.23
N MET A 19 4.20 3.78 1.07
CA MET A 19 5.33 3.36 0.25
C MET A 19 6.67 3.59 0.95
N THR A 20 6.82 4.68 1.71
CA THR A 20 8.04 4.93 2.51
C THR A 20 8.21 3.93 3.64
N MET A 21 7.13 3.57 4.35
CA MET A 21 7.18 2.54 5.42
C MET A 21 7.55 1.15 4.88
N LEU A 22 7.25 0.88 3.61
CA LEU A 22 7.61 -0.37 2.93
C LEU A 22 8.91 -0.26 2.13
N GLU A 23 9.56 0.92 2.11
CA GLU A 23 10.73 1.23 1.28
C GLU A 23 10.55 0.89 -0.20
N LEU A 24 9.31 1.06 -0.70
CA LEU A 24 8.94 0.75 -2.07
C LEU A 24 9.00 1.98 -2.97
N LYS A 25 9.43 1.76 -4.21
CA LYS A 25 9.22 2.73 -5.30
C LYS A 25 7.76 2.73 -5.72
N GLU A 26 7.25 3.87 -6.17
CA GLU A 26 5.85 4.07 -6.57
C GLU A 26 5.34 2.96 -7.51
N ASN A 27 6.11 2.65 -8.56
CA ASN A 27 5.78 1.65 -9.57
C ASN A 27 5.64 0.24 -8.97
N THR A 28 6.46 -0.08 -7.96
CA THR A 28 6.45 -1.36 -7.27
C THR A 28 5.30 -1.41 -6.27
N PHE A 29 5.05 -0.31 -5.56
CA PHE A 29 3.94 -0.17 -4.61
C PHE A 29 2.61 -0.49 -5.29
N TYR A 30 2.29 0.16 -6.41
CA TYR A 30 1.01 -0.08 -7.10
C TYR A 30 0.90 -1.48 -7.70
N LYS A 31 2.00 -2.10 -8.17
CA LYS A 31 1.99 -3.50 -8.63
C LYS A 31 1.64 -4.45 -7.50
N ILE A 32 2.33 -4.33 -6.36
CA ILE A 32 2.09 -5.17 -5.19
C ILE A 32 0.67 -4.97 -4.66
N MET A 33 0.17 -3.73 -4.61
CA MET A 33 -1.21 -3.46 -4.17
C MET A 33 -2.23 -4.10 -5.11
N LYS A 34 -2.01 -4.04 -6.42
CA LYS A 34 -2.89 -4.68 -7.40
C LYS A 34 -2.91 -6.20 -7.21
N GLU A 35 -1.73 -6.83 -7.11
CA GLU A 35 -1.63 -8.28 -6.87
C GLU A 35 -2.25 -8.68 -5.53
N TYR A 36 -2.10 -7.85 -4.51
CA TYR A 36 -2.67 -8.06 -3.18
C TYR A 36 -4.20 -7.95 -3.17
N GLU A 37 -4.78 -7.00 -3.91
CA GLU A 37 -6.24 -6.89 -4.09
C GLU A 37 -6.80 -8.00 -4.99
N GLU A 38 -6.05 -8.50 -5.98
CA GLU A 38 -6.46 -9.63 -6.85
C GLU A 38 -6.34 -11.00 -6.15
N ALA A 39 -5.41 -11.15 -5.21
CA ALA A 39 -5.21 -12.37 -4.44
C ALA A 39 -6.16 -12.53 -3.24
N LYS A 40 -6.97 -11.51 -2.94
CA LYS A 40 -7.92 -11.48 -1.82
C LYS A 40 -9.36 -11.58 -2.34
#